data_AF-A0A8T3QG97-F1
#
_entry.id   AF-A0A8T3QG97-F1
#
_cell.length_a   1.000
_cell.length_b   1.000
_cell.length_c   1.000
_cell.angle_alpha   90.00
_cell.angle_beta   90.00
_cell.angle_gamma   90.00
#
_symmetry.space_group_name_H-M   'P 1'
#
loop_
_entity.id
_entity.type
_entity.pdbx_description
1 polymer ?
#
loop_
_entity_poly.entity_id
_entity_poly.type
_entity_poly.pdbx_seq_one_letter_code
_entity_poly.pdbx_strand_id
1 'polypeptide(L)' 'DLIGAPYGSDLRQYAALGIPTVQYGPGGIANAHAVDECVSIDQVVACAQAYAELILARCR' A
#
# COMPACT_ATOMS: atom_id res chain seq x y z
N ASP A 1 -20.50 7.51 -0.88
CA ASP A 1 -20.10 6.82 0.35
C ASP A 1 -18.60 6.61 0.41
N LEU A 2 -18.00 6.77 1.58
CA LEU A 2 -16.59 6.44 1.81
C LEU A 2 -16.49 4.93 2.01
N ILE A 3 -15.91 4.22 1.05
CA ILE A 3 -15.78 2.76 1.08
C ILE A 3 -14.31 2.42 1.30
N GLY A 4 -14.01 1.69 2.38
CA GLY A 4 -12.67 1.15 2.65
C GLY A 4 -12.37 -0.06 1.77
N ALA A 5 -11.11 -0.48 1.75
CA ALA A 5 -10.74 -1.74 1.12
C ALA A 5 -11.44 -2.93 1.83
N PRO A 6 -11.94 -3.96 1.10
CA PRO A 6 -12.61 -5.11 1.69
C PRO A 6 -11.65 -6.13 2.32
N TYR A 7 -10.36 -5.80 2.41
CA TYR A 7 -9.30 -6.68 2.90
C TYR A 7 -8.61 -6.08 4.12
N GLY A 8 -8.23 -6.94 5.05
CA GLY A 8 -7.56 -6.57 6.28
C GLY A 8 -6.08 -6.29 6.07
N SER A 9 -5.56 -5.31 6.80
CA SER A 9 -4.12 -5.08 6.98
C SER A 9 -3.86 -4.50 8.37
N ASP A 10 -2.59 -4.35 8.73
CA ASP A 10 -2.19 -3.70 9.99
C ASP A 10 -2.49 -2.19 10.00
N LEU A 11 -2.86 -1.60 8.85
CA LEU A 11 -3.33 -0.22 8.77
C LEU A 11 -4.42 0.08 9.80
N ARG A 12 -5.35 -0.87 10.01
CA ARG A 12 -6.46 -0.70 10.97
C ARG A 12 -5.95 -0.47 12.40
N GLN A 13 -4.81 -1.04 12.76
CA GLN A 13 -4.23 -0.90 14.10
C GLN A 13 -3.62 0.49 14.28
N TYR A 14 -2.87 0.97 13.29
CA TYR A 14 -2.32 2.34 13.32
C TYR A 14 -3.41 3.40 13.28
N ALA A 15 -4.41 3.23 12.42
CA ALA A 15 -5.55 4.13 12.32
C ALA A 15 -6.36 4.19 13.63
N ALA A 16 -6.57 3.04 14.30
CA ALA A 16 -7.25 3.00 15.59
C ALA A 16 -6.52 3.77 16.70
N LEU A 17 -5.19 3.93 16.58
CA LEU A 17 -4.37 4.74 17.48
C LEU A 17 -4.28 6.22 17.05
N GLY A 18 -5.01 6.63 16.01
CA GLY A 18 -4.99 8.00 15.48
C GLY A 18 -3.74 8.36 14.68
N ILE A 19 -2.91 7.38 14.30
CA ILE A 19 -1.70 7.60 13.50
C ILE A 19 -2.12 7.77 12.03
N PRO A 20 -1.81 8.91 11.37
CA PRO A 20 -2.12 9.10 9.95
C PRO A 20 -1.40 8.05 9.10
N THR A 21 -2.18 7.14 8.50
CA THR A 21 -1.66 5.96 7.80
C THR A 21 -2.41 5.77 6.48
N VAL A 22 -1.68 5.39 5.44
CA VAL A 22 -2.24 5.04 4.12
C VAL A 22 -1.80 3.63 3.72
N GLN A 23 -2.67 2.90 3.01
CA GLN A 23 -2.30 1.65 2.35
C GLN A 23 -2.01 1.98 0.89
N TYR A 24 -0.76 1.78 0.48
CA TYR A 24 -0.31 2.00 -0.88
C TYR A 24 0.60 0.84 -1.30
N GLY A 25 0.57 0.46 -2.57
CA GLY A 25 1.34 -0.67 -3.08
C GLY A 25 0.92 -1.04 -4.50
N PRO A 26 1.73 -1.86 -5.19
CA PRO A 26 1.49 -2.25 -6.57
C PRO A 26 0.49 -3.42 -6.67
N GLY A 27 0.02 -3.69 -7.89
CA GLY A 27 -0.87 -4.81 -8.17
C GLY A 27 -2.34 -4.56 -7.84
N GLY A 28 -3.18 -5.54 -8.20
CA GLY A 28 -4.61 -5.52 -7.91
C GLY A 28 -4.97 -6.63 -6.93
N ILE A 29 -5.92 -6.36 -6.03
CA ILE A 29 -6.34 -7.34 -5.01
C ILE A 29 -6.85 -8.66 -5.62
N ALA A 30 -7.40 -8.62 -6.84
CA ALA A 30 -7.87 -9.82 -7.54
C ALA A 30 -6.75 -10.84 -7.81
N ASN A 31 -5.48 -10.41 -7.84
CA ASN A 31 -4.33 -11.29 -8.01
C ASN A 31 -3.77 -11.79 -6.67
N ALA A 32 -4.13 -11.17 -5.55
CA ALA A 32 -3.66 -11.59 -4.23
C ALA A 32 -4.27 -12.94 -3.85
N HIS A 33 -3.48 -13.85 -3.28
CA HIS A 33 -3.88 -15.22 -2.97
C HIS A 33 -4.36 -16.05 -4.18
N ALA A 34 -4.04 -15.62 -5.41
CA ALA A 34 -4.27 -16.42 -6.60
C ALA A 34 -3.15 -17.47 -6.77
N VAL A 35 -3.43 -18.55 -7.52
CA VAL A 35 -2.42 -19.58 -7.82
C VAL A 35 -1.22 -18.99 -8.57
N ASP A 36 -1.48 -18.03 -9.43
CA ASP A 36 -0.53 -17.29 -10.26
C ASP A 36 -0.37 -15.84 -9.77
N GLU A 37 -0.34 -15.66 -8.45
CA GLU A 37 -0.13 -14.35 -7.82
C GLU A 37 1.06 -13.62 -8.46
N CYS A 38 0.77 -12.47 -9.06
CA CYS A 38 1.73 -11.70 -9.82
C CYS A 38 1.45 -10.20 -9.79
N VAL A 39 2.49 -9.43 -10.09
CA VAL A 39 2.47 -7.98 -10.15
C VAL A 39 3.40 -7.49 -11.26
N SER A 40 3.08 -6.33 -11.85
CA SER A 40 3.98 -5.70 -12.83
C SER A 40 5.25 -5.17 -12.15
N ILE A 41 6.41 -5.48 -12.75
CA ILE A 41 7.70 -4.98 -12.28
C ILE A 41 7.74 -3.45 -12.29
N ASP A 42 7.19 -2.81 -13.33
CA ASP A 42 7.15 -1.35 -13.43
C ASP A 42 6.35 -0.72 -12.29
N GLN A 43 5.26 -1.37 -11.87
CA GLN A 43 4.48 -0.91 -10.72
C GLN A 43 5.27 -1.05 -9.40
N VAL A 44 6.01 -2.15 -9.23
CA VAL A 44 6.89 -2.33 -8.06
C VAL A 44 7.93 -1.22 -7.99
N VAL A 45 8.60 -0.94 -9.10
CA VAL A 45 9.62 0.12 -9.18
C VAL A 45 9.01 1.49 -8.89
N ALA A 46 7.84 1.79 -9.45
CA ALA A 46 7.13 3.06 -9.20
C ALA A 46 6.76 3.23 -7.72
N CYS A 47 6.24 2.18 -7.07
CA CYS A 47 5.94 2.24 -5.63
C CYS A 47 7.20 2.45 -4.78
N ALA A 48 8.32 1.80 -5.13
CA ALA A 48 9.58 1.99 -4.43
C ALA A 48 10.10 3.44 -4.57
N GLN A 49 9.99 4.04 -5.75
CA GLN A 49 10.33 5.45 -5.97
C GLN A 49 9.45 6.37 -5.13
N ALA A 50 8.14 6.12 -5.08
CA ALA A 50 7.23 6.92 -4.27
C ALA A 50 7.60 6.89 -2.77
N TYR A 51 8.01 5.73 -2.24
CA TYR A 51 8.50 5.62 -0.87
C TYR A 51 9.82 6.36 -0.64
N ALA A 52 10.77 6.24 -1.57
CA ALA A 52 12.04 6.96 -1.48
C ALA A 52 11.81 8.49 -1.44
N GLU A 53 10.98 9.01 -2.34
CA GLU A 53 10.62 10.43 -2.38
C GLU A 53 9.91 10.90 -1.11
N LEU A 54 8.97 10.09 -0.59
CA LEU A 54 8.27 10.41 0.66
C LEU A 54 9.27 10.52 1.83
N ILE A 55 10.19 9.56 1.94
CA ILE A 55 11.22 9.54 2.99
C ILE A 55 12.11 10.78 2.85
N LEU A 56 12.64 11.08 1.66
CA LEU A 56 13.49 12.26 1.42
C LEU A 56 12.74 13.57 1.73
N ALA A 57 11.44 13.62 1.48
CA ALA A 57 10.61 14.80 1.69
C ALA A 57 10.17 15.00 3.15
N ARG A 58 10.22 13.98 4.01
CA ARG A 58 9.62 14.02 5.37
C ARG A 58 10.57 13.61 6.50
N CYS A 59 11.58 12.80 6.22
CA CYS A 59 12.56 12.35 7.19
C CYS A 59 13.87 13.09 6.91
N ARG A 60 14.10 14.18 7.64
CA ARG A 60 15.38 14.92 7.68
C ARG A 60 15.94 14.90 9.08
#